data_AF-A0A653PC69-F1
#
_entry.id   AF-A0A653PC69-F1
#
_cell.length_a   1.000
_cell.length_b   1.000
_cell.length_c   1.000
_cell.angle_alpha   90.00
_cell.angle_beta   90.00
_cell.angle_gamma   90.00
#
_symmetry.space_group_name_H-M   'P 1'
#
loop_
_entity.id
_entity.type
_entity.pdbx_description
1 polymer ?
#
loop_
_entity_poly.entity_id
_entity_poly.type
_entity_poly.pdbx_seq_one_letter_code
_entity_poly.pdbx_strand_id
1 'polypeptide(L)'
;MITSIEILGTEELLLQRNPRAAAVHQAIVARGREAVIALNERFDDPSDDTAMKRLDTELEAIVERSVSEYVRQASGLFSTEDVDLWTAKITRVPGTYVGRAAAVGVPGALLLMESVESVESAESDENTTFVSLDDTLSNIAGYCQCGYATSRIVPRQLCRLCSGGVLIAWRTEEDQVIATAPKVRSELHAVFEELLDELATIHLATGDASAETPARRRAGNAGITRVNETYAEEIAMLDLTRWRELSDLNQLSQITAVTAHAKHWSQWGLGSARLAMLAMQSDPEIQARMRRIAGSRPAPKPSLFERLFSRR
;
A
#
# COMPACT_ATOMS: atom_id res chain seq x y z
N MET A 1 -3.77 1.65 -18.97
CA MET A 1 -2.32 1.86 -18.77
C MET A 1 -1.88 0.68 -17.92
N ILE A 2 -0.97 -0.17 -18.42
CA ILE A 2 -0.56 -1.37 -17.68
C ILE A 2 0.21 -0.95 -16.43
N THR A 3 -0.06 -1.56 -15.29
CA THR A 3 0.60 -1.25 -14.01
C THR A 3 1.53 -2.38 -13.57
N SER A 4 2.43 -2.11 -12.63
CA SER A 4 3.27 -3.16 -12.01
C SER A 4 2.45 -4.27 -11.35
N ILE A 5 1.26 -3.93 -10.82
CA ILE A 5 0.32 -4.89 -10.20
C ILE A 5 -0.24 -5.87 -11.23
N GLU A 6 -0.55 -5.40 -12.45
CA GLU A 6 -1.00 -6.28 -13.53
C GLU A 6 0.09 -7.25 -14.00
N ILE A 7 1.37 -6.85 -13.90
CA ILE A 7 2.51 -7.74 -14.19
C ILE A 7 2.65 -8.78 -13.08
N LEU A 8 2.58 -8.38 -11.81
CA LEU A 8 2.62 -9.29 -10.67
C LEU A 8 1.51 -10.35 -10.74
N GLY A 9 0.27 -9.94 -11.01
CA GLY A 9 -0.84 -10.88 -11.20
C GLY A 9 -0.64 -11.80 -12.42
N THR A 10 0.02 -11.31 -13.47
CA THR A 10 0.40 -12.16 -14.62
C THR A 10 1.45 -13.20 -14.21
N GLU A 11 2.47 -12.82 -13.46
CA GLU A 11 3.51 -13.74 -12.98
C GLU A 11 2.94 -14.79 -12.02
N GLU A 12 2.03 -14.41 -11.11
CA GLU A 12 1.34 -15.35 -10.24
C GLU A 12 0.55 -16.41 -11.03
N LEU A 13 -0.19 -15.99 -12.05
CA LEU A 13 -0.92 -16.91 -12.92
C LEU A 13 0.01 -17.85 -13.68
N LEU A 14 1.14 -17.33 -14.18
CA LEU A 14 2.14 -18.15 -14.88
C LEU A 14 2.80 -19.19 -13.95
N LEU A 15 3.09 -18.81 -12.70
CA LEU A 15 3.60 -19.73 -11.70
C LEU A 15 2.55 -20.78 -11.28
N GLN A 16 1.29 -20.38 -11.07
CA GLN A 16 0.20 -21.31 -10.75
C GLN A 16 0.01 -22.38 -11.84
N ARG A 17 0.20 -22.00 -13.11
CA ARG A 17 0.11 -22.92 -14.26
C ARG A 17 1.38 -23.78 -14.44
N ASN A 18 2.48 -23.45 -13.76
CA ASN A 18 3.76 -24.12 -13.88
C ASN A 18 4.31 -24.55 -12.51
N PRO A 19 3.91 -25.75 -12.02
CA PRO A 19 4.29 -26.23 -10.69
C PRO A 19 5.80 -26.32 -10.46
N ARG A 20 6.60 -26.60 -11.51
CA ARG A 20 8.06 -26.67 -11.40
C ARG A 20 8.66 -25.28 -11.20
N ALA A 21 8.20 -24.29 -11.97
CA ALA A 21 8.62 -22.90 -11.79
C ALA A 21 8.16 -22.32 -10.45
N ALA A 22 6.94 -22.66 -10.00
CA ALA A 22 6.43 -22.29 -8.68
C ALA A 22 7.28 -22.87 -7.54
N ALA A 23 7.68 -24.14 -7.62
CA ALA A 23 8.53 -24.75 -6.60
C ALA A 23 9.92 -24.10 -6.52
N VAL A 24 10.53 -23.80 -7.68
CA VAL A 24 11.79 -23.06 -7.76
C VAL A 24 11.64 -21.66 -7.16
N HIS A 25 10.56 -20.96 -7.50
CA HIS A 25 10.26 -19.62 -6.98
C HIS A 25 10.13 -19.64 -5.46
N GLN A 26 9.27 -20.50 -4.91
CA GLN A 26 9.04 -20.60 -3.47
C GLN A 26 10.31 -20.95 -2.69
N ALA A 27 11.13 -21.87 -3.19
CA ALA A 27 12.37 -22.27 -2.53
C ALA A 27 13.40 -21.12 -2.46
N ILE A 28 13.48 -20.30 -3.52
CA ILE A 28 14.40 -19.16 -3.55
C ILE A 28 13.86 -17.99 -2.72
N VAL A 29 12.55 -17.77 -2.73
CA VAL A 29 11.91 -16.79 -1.84
C VAL A 29 12.16 -17.14 -0.38
N ALA A 30 12.00 -18.41 0.02
CA ALA A 30 12.24 -18.84 1.40
C ALA A 30 13.69 -18.54 1.83
N ARG A 31 14.68 -18.91 1.02
CA ARG A 31 16.10 -18.63 1.29
C ARG A 31 16.43 -17.13 1.29
N GLY A 32 15.86 -16.37 0.35
CA GLY A 32 16.06 -14.93 0.27
C GLY A 32 15.48 -14.22 1.50
N ARG A 33 14.28 -14.62 1.96
CA ARG A 33 13.67 -14.10 3.18
C ARG A 33 14.48 -14.43 4.42
N GLU A 34 14.96 -15.66 4.56
CA GLU A 34 15.85 -16.07 5.66
C GLU A 34 17.12 -15.19 5.70
N ALA A 35 17.71 -14.90 4.54
CA ALA A 35 18.88 -14.02 4.45
C ALA A 35 18.54 -12.56 4.80
N VAL A 36 17.35 -12.06 4.46
CA VAL A 36 16.89 -10.71 4.84
C VAL A 36 16.59 -10.62 6.34
N ILE A 37 15.99 -11.65 6.94
CA ILE A 37 15.80 -11.72 8.41
C ILE A 37 17.16 -11.63 9.12
N ALA A 38 18.11 -12.48 8.72
CA ALA A 38 19.46 -12.47 9.29
C ALA A 38 20.23 -11.17 8.99
N LEU A 39 19.91 -10.47 7.90
CA LEU A 39 20.42 -9.12 7.65
C LEU A 39 19.82 -8.13 8.64
N ASN A 40 18.51 -8.09 8.81
CA ASN A 40 17.84 -7.16 9.72
C ASN A 40 18.31 -7.37 11.17
N GLU A 41 18.43 -8.62 11.64
CA GLU A 41 18.96 -8.94 12.98
C GLU A 41 20.38 -8.40 13.22
N ARG A 42 21.23 -8.35 12.18
CA ARG A 42 22.60 -7.80 12.28
C ARG A 42 22.62 -6.27 12.37
N PHE A 43 21.54 -5.61 11.95
CA PHE A 43 21.41 -4.15 11.89
C PHE A 43 20.29 -3.63 12.80
N ASP A 44 19.89 -4.41 13.81
CA ASP A 44 18.79 -4.12 14.76
C ASP A 44 19.05 -2.88 15.65
N ASP A 45 20.30 -2.39 15.71
CA ASP A 45 20.67 -1.13 16.38
C ASP A 45 21.18 -0.09 15.37
N PRO A 46 20.36 0.90 14.97
CA PRO A 46 20.70 1.88 13.95
C PRO A 46 21.67 2.94 14.51
N SER A 47 22.97 2.67 14.42
CA SER A 47 24.00 3.67 14.66
C SER A 47 24.57 4.20 13.33
N ASP A 48 24.22 5.45 13.01
CA ASP A 48 24.75 6.27 11.90
C ASP A 48 24.25 5.94 10.47
N ASP A 49 24.13 6.98 9.61
CA ASP A 49 23.72 6.91 8.20
C ASP A 49 24.56 5.92 7.37
N THR A 50 25.78 5.66 7.84
CA THR A 50 26.70 4.68 7.27
C THR A 50 26.17 3.24 7.40
N ALA A 51 25.49 2.91 8.51
CA ALA A 51 24.89 1.59 8.72
C ALA A 51 23.69 1.37 7.80
N MET A 52 22.85 2.39 7.61
CA MET A 52 21.70 2.33 6.70
C MET A 52 22.12 2.14 5.24
N LYS A 53 23.15 2.85 4.77
CA LYS A 53 23.70 2.64 3.42
C LYS A 53 24.28 1.24 3.22
N ARG A 54 24.89 0.66 4.26
CA ARG A 54 25.39 -0.73 4.23
C ARG A 54 24.25 -1.73 4.20
N LEU A 55 23.20 -1.51 4.99
CA LEU A 55 21.98 -2.31 4.96
C LEU A 55 21.34 -2.32 3.57
N ASP A 56 21.15 -1.15 2.95
CA ASP A 56 20.61 -1.05 1.59
C ASP A 56 21.47 -1.79 0.56
N THR A 57 22.80 -1.65 0.66
CA THR A 57 23.76 -2.34 -0.23
C THR A 57 23.71 -3.85 -0.05
N GLU A 58 23.63 -4.34 1.20
CA GLU A 58 23.56 -5.78 1.49
C GLU A 58 22.19 -6.37 1.10
N LEU A 59 21.11 -5.62 1.27
CA LEU A 59 19.77 -6.01 0.82
C LEU A 59 19.72 -6.13 -0.70
N GLU A 60 20.26 -5.14 -1.43
CA GLU A 60 20.36 -5.21 -2.89
C GLU A 60 21.17 -6.43 -3.34
N ALA A 61 22.27 -6.74 -2.67
CA ALA A 61 23.07 -7.93 -2.96
C ALA A 61 22.31 -9.25 -2.71
N ILE A 62 21.43 -9.32 -1.69
CA ILE A 62 20.57 -10.49 -1.46
C ILE A 62 19.57 -10.63 -2.60
N VAL A 63 18.89 -9.55 -2.97
CA VAL A 63 17.89 -9.54 -4.05
C VAL A 63 18.53 -9.95 -5.38
N GLU A 64 19.69 -9.39 -5.73
CA GLU A 64 20.40 -9.74 -6.96
C GLU A 64 20.82 -11.21 -7.00
N ARG A 65 21.28 -11.75 -5.87
CA ARG A 65 21.65 -13.17 -5.75
C ARG A 65 20.43 -14.06 -5.93
N SER A 66 19.32 -13.75 -5.27
CA SER A 66 18.07 -14.48 -5.38
C SER A 66 17.52 -14.45 -6.82
N VAL A 67 17.55 -13.29 -7.48
CA VAL A 67 17.13 -13.16 -8.89
C VAL A 67 18.04 -13.96 -9.81
N SER A 68 19.36 -13.85 -9.66
CA SER A 68 20.32 -14.59 -10.48
C SER A 68 20.15 -16.10 -10.33
N GLU A 69 19.94 -16.57 -9.09
CA GLU A 69 19.66 -17.98 -8.81
C GLU A 69 18.33 -18.43 -9.40
N TYR A 70 17.30 -17.58 -9.34
CA TYR A 70 15.99 -17.86 -9.93
C TYR A 70 16.06 -17.98 -11.44
N VAL A 71 16.67 -17.00 -12.11
CA VAL A 71 16.88 -17.02 -13.56
C VAL A 71 17.59 -18.30 -13.98
N ARG A 72 18.67 -18.69 -13.28
CA ARG A 72 19.42 -19.91 -13.58
C ARG A 72 18.56 -21.17 -13.51
N GLN A 73 17.60 -21.25 -12.58
CA GLN A 73 16.79 -22.45 -12.34
C GLN A 73 15.45 -22.45 -13.08
N ALA A 74 14.88 -21.28 -13.34
CA ALA A 74 13.59 -21.10 -13.99
C ALA A 74 13.70 -20.86 -15.51
N SER A 75 14.89 -20.55 -16.01
CA SER A 75 15.15 -20.47 -17.46
C SER A 75 14.75 -21.78 -18.14
N GLY A 76 13.89 -21.68 -19.16
CA GLY A 76 13.38 -22.83 -19.90
C GLY A 76 12.26 -23.61 -19.21
N LEU A 77 11.77 -23.17 -18.04
CA LEU A 77 10.57 -23.77 -17.44
C LEU A 77 9.29 -23.22 -18.06
N PHE A 78 9.28 -21.97 -18.52
CA PHE A 78 8.14 -21.33 -19.18
C PHE A 78 8.13 -21.61 -20.68
N SER A 79 6.93 -21.69 -21.27
CA SER A 79 6.79 -21.77 -22.71
C SER A 79 7.19 -20.44 -23.37
N THR A 80 7.61 -20.48 -24.64
CA THR A 80 7.91 -19.25 -25.40
C THR A 80 6.72 -18.30 -25.42
N GLU A 81 5.50 -18.82 -25.52
CA GLU A 81 4.26 -18.02 -25.50
C GLU A 81 4.06 -17.28 -24.17
N ASP A 82 4.30 -17.95 -23.04
CA ASP A 82 4.21 -17.33 -21.71
C ASP A 82 5.26 -16.22 -21.53
N VAL A 83 6.49 -16.46 -22.00
CA VAL A 83 7.59 -15.49 -21.96
C VAL A 83 7.29 -14.29 -22.84
N ASP A 84 6.77 -14.50 -24.05
CA ASP A 84 6.43 -13.41 -24.97
C ASP A 84 5.25 -12.58 -24.44
N LEU A 85 4.22 -13.23 -23.90
CA LEU A 85 3.07 -12.57 -23.28
C LEU A 85 3.50 -11.70 -22.09
N TRP A 86 4.34 -12.24 -21.22
CA TRP A 86 4.87 -11.52 -20.07
C TRP A 86 5.78 -10.35 -20.51
N THR A 87 6.69 -10.59 -21.47
CA THR A 87 7.61 -9.57 -22.01
C THR A 87 6.85 -8.39 -22.61
N ALA A 88 5.78 -8.66 -23.37
CA ALA A 88 4.93 -7.63 -23.96
C ALA A 88 4.22 -6.77 -22.91
N LYS A 89 3.98 -7.28 -21.70
CA LYS A 89 3.40 -6.52 -20.59
C LYS A 89 4.46 -5.77 -19.79
N ILE A 90 5.56 -6.43 -19.42
CA ILE A 90 6.56 -5.86 -18.52
C ILE A 90 7.31 -4.67 -19.14
N THR A 91 7.54 -4.70 -20.45
CA THR A 91 8.21 -3.62 -21.19
C THR A 91 7.34 -2.37 -21.36
N ARG A 92 6.03 -2.45 -21.12
CA ARG A 92 5.09 -1.31 -21.21
C ARG A 92 4.99 -0.51 -19.92
N VAL A 93 5.64 -0.98 -18.85
CA VAL A 93 5.60 -0.34 -17.54
C VAL A 93 6.91 0.39 -17.28
N PRO A 94 6.89 1.73 -17.15
CA PRO A 94 8.09 2.52 -16.88
C PRO A 94 8.53 2.36 -15.42
N GLY A 95 9.84 2.28 -15.19
CA GLY A 95 10.42 2.27 -13.84
C GLY A 95 11.68 1.42 -13.76
N THR A 96 12.65 1.86 -12.95
CA THR A 96 13.93 1.15 -12.76
C THR A 96 13.72 -0.25 -12.17
N TYR A 97 12.79 -0.38 -11.21
CA TYR A 97 12.48 -1.66 -10.56
C TYR A 97 11.86 -2.69 -11.52
N VAL A 98 10.86 -2.28 -12.30
CA VAL A 98 10.24 -3.15 -13.33
C VAL A 98 11.22 -3.39 -14.49
N GLY A 99 12.07 -2.41 -14.81
CA GLY A 99 13.16 -2.55 -15.77
C GLY A 99 14.17 -3.63 -15.39
N ARG A 100 14.50 -3.79 -14.10
CA ARG A 100 15.36 -4.88 -13.62
C ARG A 100 14.74 -6.25 -13.86
N ALA A 101 13.44 -6.40 -13.56
CA ALA A 101 12.71 -7.64 -13.86
C ALA A 101 12.65 -7.91 -15.38
N ALA A 102 12.39 -6.87 -16.19
CA ALA A 102 12.37 -6.99 -17.64
C ALA A 102 13.74 -7.42 -18.21
N ALA A 103 14.83 -6.87 -17.67
CA ALA A 103 16.19 -7.15 -18.13
C ALA A 103 16.62 -8.61 -17.90
N VAL A 104 16.08 -9.29 -16.88
CA VAL A 104 16.40 -10.70 -16.62
C VAL A 104 15.59 -11.68 -17.45
N GLY A 105 14.48 -11.23 -18.06
CA GLY A 105 13.78 -11.98 -19.12
C GLY A 105 13.06 -13.26 -18.67
N VAL A 106 12.86 -13.49 -17.38
CA VAL A 106 12.20 -14.70 -16.85
C VAL A 106 10.93 -14.32 -16.08
N PRO A 107 9.75 -14.83 -16.48
CA PRO A 107 8.52 -14.62 -15.73
C PRO A 107 8.66 -15.05 -14.26
N GLY A 108 8.16 -14.23 -13.34
CA GLY A 108 8.26 -14.47 -11.89
C GLY A 108 9.42 -13.73 -11.22
N ALA A 109 10.29 -13.07 -11.99
CA ALA A 109 11.40 -12.29 -11.46
C ALA A 109 10.92 -11.05 -10.69
N LEU A 110 9.88 -10.35 -11.16
CA LEU A 110 9.35 -9.17 -10.46
C LEU A 110 8.73 -9.58 -9.11
N LEU A 111 7.93 -10.64 -9.12
CA LEU A 111 7.30 -11.23 -7.94
C LEU A 111 8.34 -11.77 -6.97
N LEU A 112 9.45 -12.33 -7.47
CA LEU A 112 10.54 -12.83 -6.62
C LEU A 112 11.27 -11.71 -5.90
N MET A 113 11.70 -10.66 -6.62
CA MET A 113 12.32 -9.47 -6.00
C MET A 113 11.41 -8.92 -4.91
N GLU A 114 10.13 -8.76 -5.23
CA GLU A 114 9.15 -8.26 -4.27
C GLU A 114 8.95 -9.21 -3.09
N SER A 115 9.07 -10.53 -3.27
CA SER A 115 8.85 -11.49 -2.18
C SER A 115 10.03 -11.60 -1.23
N VAL A 116 11.25 -11.39 -1.74
CA VAL A 116 12.48 -11.40 -0.94
C VAL A 116 12.59 -10.11 -0.12
N GLU A 117 12.22 -8.98 -0.70
CA GLU A 117 12.21 -7.68 -0.01
C GLU A 117 11.07 -7.55 1.03
N SER A 118 10.00 -8.37 0.93
CA SER A 118 8.80 -8.26 1.78
C SER A 118 8.88 -9.01 3.12
N VAL A 119 10.02 -9.05 3.78
CA VAL A 119 10.09 -9.61 5.15
C VAL A 119 9.53 -8.58 6.12
N GLU A 120 8.22 -8.64 6.35
CA GLU A 120 7.63 -8.14 7.58
C GLU A 120 7.98 -9.15 8.68
N SER A 121 8.55 -8.66 9.78
CA SER A 121 8.73 -9.40 11.03
C SER A 121 7.39 -10.03 11.41
N ALA A 122 7.32 -11.36 11.36
CA ALA A 122 6.13 -12.15 11.67
C ALA A 122 5.70 -12.10 13.15
N GLU A 123 6.19 -11.12 13.93
CA GLU A 123 5.91 -10.93 15.36
C GLU A 123 5.54 -9.49 15.75
N SER A 124 5.20 -8.59 14.81
CA SER A 124 4.64 -7.29 15.20
C SER A 124 3.11 -7.31 15.16
N ASP A 125 2.51 -8.10 16.05
CA ASP A 125 1.18 -7.80 16.57
C ASP A 125 1.21 -6.38 17.19
N GLU A 126 0.20 -5.58 16.86
CA GLU A 126 -0.27 -4.42 17.67
C GLU A 126 0.70 -3.27 17.99
N ASN A 127 1.66 -2.93 17.14
CA ASN A 127 2.38 -1.65 17.30
C ASN A 127 2.44 -0.87 15.99
N THR A 128 1.30 -0.25 15.63
CA THR A 128 1.22 0.84 14.64
C THR A 128 2.14 1.97 15.09
N THR A 129 3.40 1.86 14.70
CA THR A 129 4.41 2.81 15.08
C THR A 129 4.12 4.07 14.28
N PHE A 130 3.74 5.13 15.00
CA PHE A 130 3.40 6.45 14.46
C PHE A 130 4.36 6.86 13.34
N VAL A 131 3.90 6.89 12.09
CA VAL A 131 4.70 7.43 10.99
C VAL A 131 4.35 8.91 10.89
N SER A 132 5.24 9.78 11.37
CA SER A 132 5.03 11.23 11.26
C SER A 132 4.93 11.60 9.78
N LEU A 133 4.14 12.63 9.46
CA LEU A 133 4.17 13.23 8.12
C LEU A 133 5.61 13.63 7.74
N ASP A 134 6.41 14.06 8.72
CA ASP A 134 7.79 14.45 8.47
C ASP A 134 8.69 13.29 8.07
N ASP A 135 8.56 12.15 8.74
CA ASP A 135 9.31 10.93 8.42
C ASP A 135 8.89 10.42 7.04
N THR A 136 7.58 10.39 6.81
CA THR A 136 6.98 10.01 5.54
C THR A 136 7.51 10.85 4.38
N LEU A 137 7.49 12.17 4.54
CA LEU A 137 7.94 13.10 3.50
C LEU A 137 9.46 13.01 3.31
N SER A 138 10.23 12.80 4.37
CA SER A 138 11.68 12.60 4.27
C SER A 138 12.04 11.36 3.45
N ASN A 139 11.32 10.26 3.66
CA ASN A 139 11.51 9.00 2.93
C ASN A 139 11.23 9.12 1.42
N ILE A 140 10.32 10.01 1.02
CA ILE A 140 9.97 10.23 -0.39
C ILE A 140 10.66 11.44 -1.02
N ALA A 141 11.51 12.17 -0.28
CA ALA A 141 12.07 13.44 -0.72
C ALA A 141 12.87 13.31 -2.03
N GLY A 142 13.61 12.22 -2.22
CA GLY A 142 14.37 11.93 -3.45
C GLY A 142 13.51 11.61 -4.68
N TYR A 143 12.23 11.31 -4.48
CA TYR A 143 11.27 10.94 -5.53
C TYR A 143 10.17 12.00 -5.73
N CYS A 144 10.21 13.07 -4.95
CA CYS A 144 9.19 14.11 -4.95
C CYS A 144 9.23 14.93 -6.23
N GLN A 145 8.09 15.03 -6.91
CA GLN A 145 7.94 15.80 -8.16
C GLN A 145 7.35 17.20 -7.94
N CYS A 146 6.71 17.45 -6.78
CA CYS A 146 6.08 18.73 -6.47
C CYS A 146 6.90 19.61 -5.51
N GLY A 147 8.11 19.16 -5.11
CA GLY A 147 9.01 19.88 -4.20
C GLY A 147 8.57 19.95 -2.74
N TYR A 148 7.37 19.47 -2.40
CA TYR A 148 6.80 19.56 -1.04
C TYR A 148 7.62 18.77 -0.02
N ALA A 149 7.98 17.53 -0.35
CA ALA A 149 8.73 16.66 0.55
C ALA A 149 10.11 17.23 0.95
N THR A 150 10.76 17.93 0.02
CA THR A 150 12.10 18.50 0.22
C THR A 150 12.06 19.88 0.87
N SER A 151 11.17 20.77 0.42
CA SER A 151 11.16 22.18 0.82
C SER A 151 10.14 22.53 1.90
N ARG A 152 9.15 21.66 2.12
CA ARG A 152 7.97 21.90 2.98
C ARG A 152 7.12 23.11 2.59
N ILE A 153 7.42 23.74 1.45
CA ILE A 153 6.59 24.79 0.86
C ILE A 153 5.40 24.11 0.18
N VAL A 154 4.20 24.47 0.62
CA VAL A 154 2.95 23.93 0.07
C VAL A 154 2.84 24.29 -1.42
N PRO A 155 2.81 23.29 -2.33
CA PRO A 155 2.72 23.53 -3.76
C PRO A 155 1.28 23.83 -4.18
N ARG A 156 1.08 24.28 -5.42
CA ARG A 156 -0.28 24.42 -5.99
C ARG A 156 -1.02 23.08 -6.12
N GLN A 157 -0.27 21.98 -6.27
CA GLN A 157 -0.80 20.63 -6.36
C GLN A 157 0.25 19.65 -5.81
N LEU A 158 -0.18 18.66 -5.03
CA LEU A 158 0.68 17.59 -4.54
C LEU A 158 0.89 16.54 -5.63
N CYS A 159 2.12 16.03 -5.78
CA CYS A 159 2.36 14.83 -6.58
C CYS A 159 1.75 13.61 -5.89
N ARG A 160 1.52 12.51 -6.64
CA ARG A 160 0.93 11.28 -6.11
C ARG A 160 1.61 10.73 -4.84
N LEU A 161 2.94 10.87 -4.70
CA LEU A 161 3.67 10.41 -3.52
C LEU A 161 3.38 11.30 -2.30
N CYS A 162 3.45 12.62 -2.45
CA CYS A 162 3.12 13.55 -1.37
C CYS A 162 1.63 13.48 -1.00
N SER A 163 0.74 13.31 -1.98
CA SER A 163 -0.68 13.00 -1.74
C SER A 163 -0.85 11.78 -0.84
N GLY A 164 -0.02 10.76 -1.03
CA GLY A 164 -0.09 9.56 -0.23
C GLY A 164 0.35 9.73 1.20
N GLY A 165 1.49 10.40 1.39
CA GLY A 165 1.99 10.67 2.73
C GLY A 165 1.05 11.57 3.53
N VAL A 166 0.46 12.58 2.89
CA VAL A 166 -0.53 13.46 3.51
C VAL A 166 -1.84 12.71 3.82
N LEU A 167 -2.29 11.79 2.96
CA LEU A 167 -3.46 10.95 3.23
C LEU A 167 -3.26 10.06 4.45
N ILE A 168 -2.09 9.42 4.57
CA ILE A 168 -1.77 8.55 5.70
C ILE A 168 -1.67 9.34 7.00
N ALA A 169 -0.98 10.48 6.97
CA ALA A 169 -0.95 11.38 8.12
C ALA A 169 -2.36 11.83 8.53
N TRP A 170 -3.24 12.11 7.57
CA TRP A 170 -4.63 12.48 7.84
C TRP A 170 -5.42 11.34 8.51
N ARG A 171 -5.24 10.10 8.04
CA ARG A 171 -5.84 8.91 8.67
C ARG A 171 -5.33 8.69 10.08
N THR A 172 -4.01 8.77 10.28
CA THR A 172 -3.39 8.58 11.60
C THR A 172 -3.90 9.61 12.59
N GLU A 173 -3.99 10.88 12.19
CA GLU A 173 -4.56 11.93 13.03
C GLU A 173 -6.05 11.67 13.31
N GLU A 174 -6.82 11.19 12.32
CA GLU A 174 -8.22 10.81 12.50
C GLU A 174 -8.38 9.71 13.57
N ASP A 175 -7.53 8.69 13.54
CA ASP A 175 -7.55 7.62 14.54
C ASP A 175 -7.16 8.12 15.93
N GLN A 176 -6.21 9.04 16.04
CA GLN A 176 -5.81 9.65 17.31
C GLN A 176 -6.94 10.47 17.93
N VAL A 177 -7.56 11.34 17.13
CA VAL A 177 -8.70 12.16 17.55
C VAL A 177 -9.86 11.25 18.00
N ILE A 178 -10.22 10.27 17.18
CA ILE A 178 -11.33 9.34 17.47
C ILE A 178 -11.04 8.47 18.69
N ALA A 179 -9.78 8.11 18.97
CA ALA A 179 -9.42 7.32 20.15
C ALA A 179 -9.83 8.00 21.47
N THR A 180 -9.91 9.33 21.49
CA THR A 180 -10.37 10.11 22.65
C THR A 180 -11.89 10.22 22.77
N ALA A 181 -12.64 9.81 21.73
CA ALA A 181 -14.10 9.84 21.66
C ALA A 181 -14.66 8.40 21.47
N PRO A 182 -14.69 7.58 22.54
CA PRO A 182 -14.94 6.14 22.42
C PRO A 182 -16.32 5.78 21.85
N LYS A 183 -17.34 6.64 22.04
CA LYS A 183 -18.68 6.43 21.47
C LYS A 183 -18.67 6.67 19.97
N VAL A 184 -18.10 7.80 19.54
CA VAL A 184 -17.87 8.12 18.13
C VAL A 184 -17.08 7.01 17.44
N ARG A 185 -16.01 6.53 18.09
CA ARG A 185 -15.19 5.42 17.59
C ARG A 185 -15.99 4.15 17.34
N SER A 186 -16.80 3.73 18.32
CA SER A 186 -17.58 2.49 18.23
C SER A 186 -18.60 2.56 17.09
N GLU A 187 -19.29 3.69 16.96
CA GLU A 187 -20.34 3.88 15.95
C GLU A 187 -19.74 4.01 14.54
N LEU A 188 -18.65 4.76 14.39
CA LEU A 188 -17.91 4.80 13.12
C LEU A 188 -17.38 3.41 12.76
N HIS A 189 -16.84 2.65 13.72
CA HIS A 189 -16.36 1.29 13.47
C HIS A 189 -17.48 0.38 12.92
N ALA A 190 -18.68 0.43 13.50
CA ALA A 190 -19.83 -0.33 12.99
C ALA A 190 -20.20 0.05 11.55
N VAL A 191 -20.22 1.34 11.22
CA VAL A 191 -20.46 1.81 9.85
C VAL A 191 -19.41 1.29 8.87
N PHE A 192 -18.14 1.29 9.27
CA PHE A 192 -17.04 0.81 8.43
C PHE A 192 -17.01 -0.71 8.27
N GLU A 193 -17.37 -1.49 9.30
CA GLU A 193 -17.44 -2.95 9.18
C GLU A 193 -18.44 -3.39 8.10
N GLU A 194 -19.64 -2.79 8.08
CA GLU A 194 -20.65 -3.03 7.05
C GLU A 194 -20.14 -2.60 5.67
N LEU A 195 -19.57 -1.39 5.57
CA LEU A 195 -19.03 -0.87 4.31
C LEU A 195 -17.89 -1.76 3.75
N LEU A 196 -16.99 -2.24 4.60
CA LEU A 196 -15.87 -3.09 4.20
C LEU A 196 -16.33 -4.44 3.66
N ASP A 197 -17.32 -5.06 4.30
CA ASP A 197 -17.90 -6.33 3.82
C ASP A 197 -18.54 -6.16 2.43
N GLU A 198 -19.29 -5.08 2.24
CA GLU A 198 -19.90 -4.78 0.94
C GLU A 198 -18.85 -4.49 -0.14
N LEU A 199 -17.85 -3.65 0.16
CA LEU A 199 -16.77 -3.31 -0.78
C LEU A 199 -15.97 -4.56 -1.17
N ALA A 200 -15.61 -5.41 -0.20
CA ALA A 200 -14.87 -6.64 -0.47
C ALA A 200 -15.66 -7.63 -1.33
N THR A 201 -16.98 -7.76 -1.09
CA THR A 201 -17.87 -8.62 -1.88
C THR A 201 -17.92 -8.15 -3.34
N ILE A 202 -18.02 -6.85 -3.57
CA ILE A 202 -18.02 -6.26 -4.92
C ILE A 202 -16.70 -6.51 -5.65
N HIS A 203 -15.56 -6.29 -4.97
CA HIS A 203 -14.24 -6.54 -5.54
C HIS A 203 -14.06 -8.01 -5.95
N LEU A 204 -14.54 -8.95 -5.12
CA LEU A 204 -14.51 -10.38 -5.44
C LEU A 204 -15.42 -10.75 -6.61
N ALA A 205 -16.58 -10.11 -6.75
CA ALA A 205 -17.56 -10.44 -7.80
C ALA A 205 -17.21 -9.88 -9.17
N THR A 206 -16.66 -8.66 -9.23
CA THR A 206 -16.49 -7.93 -10.50
C THR A 206 -15.08 -7.97 -11.07
N GLY A 207 -14.06 -8.33 -10.27
CA GLY A 207 -12.66 -8.31 -10.70
C GLY A 207 -12.09 -6.91 -10.96
N ASP A 208 -12.92 -5.87 -10.95
CA ASP A 208 -12.53 -4.46 -11.00
C ASP A 208 -13.63 -3.56 -10.38
N ALA A 209 -13.23 -2.68 -9.47
CA ALA A 209 -14.11 -1.95 -8.54
C ALA A 209 -14.83 -0.73 -9.16
N SER A 210 -14.74 -0.52 -10.47
CA SER A 210 -14.87 0.84 -11.03
C SER A 210 -16.31 1.38 -11.17
N ALA A 211 -17.37 0.54 -11.16
CA ALA A 211 -18.73 1.01 -11.46
C ALA A 211 -19.71 1.03 -10.25
N GLU A 212 -19.63 0.07 -9.33
CA GLU A 212 -20.56 -0.02 -8.18
C GLU A 212 -20.08 0.72 -6.91
N THR A 213 -18.80 1.07 -6.83
CA THR A 213 -18.23 1.76 -5.66
C THR A 213 -18.76 3.18 -5.37
N PRO A 214 -19.16 4.03 -6.35
CA PRO A 214 -19.62 5.40 -6.04
C PRO A 214 -20.97 5.48 -5.32
N ALA A 215 -21.89 4.54 -5.55
CA ALA A 215 -23.19 4.51 -4.88
C ALA A 215 -23.08 4.00 -3.43
N ARG A 216 -22.23 3.00 -3.20
CA ARG A 216 -21.96 2.46 -1.85
C ARG A 216 -21.08 3.37 -1.00
N ARG A 217 -20.11 4.06 -1.59
CA ARG A 217 -19.41 5.19 -0.92
C ARG A 217 -20.39 6.27 -0.46
N ARG A 218 -21.43 6.58 -1.25
CA ARG A 218 -22.49 7.53 -0.83
C ARG A 218 -23.32 7.01 0.36
N ALA A 219 -23.58 5.71 0.45
CA ALA A 219 -24.24 5.10 1.60
C ALA A 219 -23.35 5.15 2.87
N GLY A 220 -22.05 4.84 2.73
CA GLY A 220 -21.04 5.03 3.78
C GLY A 220 -20.98 6.48 4.27
N ASN A 221 -20.98 7.45 3.35
CA ASN A 221 -21.04 8.87 3.69
C ASN A 221 -22.27 9.21 4.54
N ALA A 222 -23.45 8.69 4.21
CA ALA A 222 -24.68 8.94 4.98
C ALA A 222 -24.60 8.33 6.39
N GLY A 223 -24.02 7.14 6.54
CA GLY A 223 -23.75 6.53 7.84
C GLY A 223 -22.83 7.39 8.70
N ILE A 224 -21.72 7.84 8.12
CA ILE A 224 -20.73 8.68 8.80
C ILE A 224 -21.31 10.04 9.17
N THR A 225 -22.04 10.70 8.27
CA THR A 225 -22.73 11.96 8.56
C THR A 225 -23.69 11.80 9.73
N ARG A 226 -24.50 10.74 9.78
CA ARG A 226 -25.41 10.49 10.91
C ARG A 226 -24.68 10.33 12.24
N VAL A 227 -23.54 9.63 12.26
CA VAL A 227 -22.72 9.52 13.48
C VAL A 227 -22.20 10.90 13.89
N ASN A 228 -21.67 11.68 12.95
CA ASN A 228 -21.16 13.03 13.23
C ASN A 228 -22.27 13.99 13.71
N GLU A 229 -23.49 13.88 13.19
CA GLU A 229 -24.65 14.65 13.64
C GLU A 229 -25.11 14.21 15.04
N THR A 230 -25.16 12.90 15.29
CA THR A 230 -25.61 12.33 16.58
C THR A 230 -24.66 12.69 17.72
N TYR A 231 -23.36 12.72 17.45
CA TYR A 231 -22.32 13.00 18.44
C TYR A 231 -21.67 14.38 18.26
N ALA A 232 -22.39 15.33 17.65
CA ALA A 232 -21.86 16.66 17.33
C ALA A 232 -21.31 17.40 18.57
N GLU A 233 -21.97 17.28 19.72
CA GLU A 233 -21.51 17.90 20.98
C GLU A 233 -20.19 17.29 21.49
N GLU A 234 -20.03 15.97 21.38
CA GLU A 234 -18.80 15.26 21.76
C GLU A 234 -17.65 15.64 20.82
N ILE A 235 -17.92 15.67 19.52
CA ILE A 235 -16.95 16.03 18.49
C ILE A 235 -16.52 17.50 18.60
N ALA A 236 -17.43 18.40 18.97
CA ALA A 236 -17.12 19.82 19.15
C ALA A 236 -16.10 20.08 20.28
N MET A 237 -15.91 19.14 21.20
CA MET A 237 -14.91 19.22 22.27
C MET A 237 -13.52 18.72 21.85
N LEU A 238 -13.39 18.11 20.66
CA LEU A 238 -12.13 17.58 20.17
C LEU A 238 -11.28 18.67 19.52
N ASP A 239 -9.96 18.59 19.68
CA ASP A 239 -9.04 19.40 18.90
C ASP A 239 -8.89 18.80 17.49
N LEU A 240 -9.54 19.45 16.52
CA LEU A 240 -9.52 19.04 15.11
C LEU A 240 -8.55 19.89 14.27
N THR A 241 -7.72 20.74 14.89
CA THR A 241 -6.90 21.72 14.18
C THR A 241 -5.99 21.05 13.17
N ARG A 242 -5.16 20.11 13.63
CA ARG A 242 -4.23 19.37 12.78
C ARG A 242 -4.93 18.48 11.76
N TRP A 243 -6.03 17.84 12.16
CA TRP A 243 -6.84 17.02 11.24
C TRP A 243 -7.39 17.85 10.07
N ARG A 244 -7.84 19.09 10.33
CA ARG A 244 -8.30 20.02 9.30
C ARG A 244 -7.17 20.51 8.39
N GLU A 245 -6.01 20.83 8.94
CA GLU A 245 -4.82 21.20 8.15
C GLU A 245 -4.40 20.09 7.18
N LEU A 246 -4.41 18.83 7.63
CA LEU A 246 -4.12 17.67 6.80
C LEU A 246 -5.19 17.45 5.73
N SER A 247 -6.46 17.70 6.04
CA SER A 247 -7.54 17.71 5.06
C SER A 247 -7.31 18.78 3.98
N ASP A 248 -6.95 20.00 4.37
CA ASP A 248 -6.68 21.10 3.43
C ASP A 248 -5.53 20.77 2.48
N LEU A 249 -4.47 20.13 2.98
CA LEU A 249 -3.39 19.61 2.12
C LEU A 249 -3.90 18.52 1.16
N ASN A 250 -4.76 17.61 1.62
CA ASN A 250 -5.34 16.56 0.76
C ASN A 250 -6.26 17.11 -0.35
N GLN A 251 -6.80 18.33 -0.22
CA GLN A 251 -7.54 18.99 -1.31
C GLN A 251 -6.65 19.28 -2.53
N LEU A 252 -5.34 19.41 -2.32
CA LEU A 252 -4.34 19.64 -3.36
C LEU A 252 -3.89 18.35 -4.06
N SER A 253 -4.47 17.20 -3.69
CA SER A 253 -4.08 15.90 -4.22
C SER A 253 -4.34 15.76 -5.74
N GLN A 254 -3.48 15.01 -6.42
CA GLN A 254 -3.73 14.54 -7.81
C GLN A 254 -4.70 13.35 -7.88
N ILE A 255 -5.07 12.77 -6.74
CA ILE A 255 -5.96 11.60 -6.66
C ILE A 255 -7.39 12.11 -6.45
N THR A 256 -8.23 12.02 -7.48
CA THR A 256 -9.59 12.58 -7.47
C THR A 256 -10.44 12.13 -6.30
N ALA A 257 -10.34 10.85 -5.90
CA ALA A 257 -11.08 10.33 -4.75
C ALA A 257 -10.67 11.01 -3.45
N VAL A 258 -9.36 11.12 -3.19
CA VAL A 258 -8.81 11.82 -2.02
C VAL A 258 -9.26 13.29 -2.01
N THR A 259 -9.16 13.98 -3.14
CA THR A 259 -9.61 15.37 -3.26
C THR A 259 -11.11 15.52 -2.97
N ALA A 260 -11.94 14.59 -3.44
CA ALA A 260 -13.39 14.64 -3.21
C ALA A 260 -13.72 14.50 -1.72
N HIS A 261 -13.07 13.57 -1.01
CA HIS A 261 -13.26 13.37 0.43
C HIS A 261 -12.67 14.47 1.29
N ALA A 262 -11.53 15.03 0.88
CA ALA A 262 -10.97 16.22 1.51
C ALA A 262 -11.90 17.43 1.33
N LYS A 263 -12.34 17.78 0.11
CA LYS A 263 -13.16 18.99 -0.12
C LYS A 263 -14.50 19.00 0.61
N HIS A 264 -15.07 17.83 0.86
CA HIS A 264 -16.39 17.69 1.51
C HIS A 264 -16.28 17.21 2.95
N TRP A 265 -15.08 17.31 3.56
CA TRP A 265 -14.87 16.92 4.95
C TRP A 265 -15.85 17.62 5.89
N SER A 266 -16.22 18.88 5.62
CA SER A 266 -17.17 19.64 6.45
C SER A 266 -18.60 19.11 6.40
N GLN A 267 -18.94 18.30 5.40
CA GLN A 267 -20.25 17.65 5.25
C GLN A 267 -20.28 16.26 5.88
N TRP A 268 -19.13 15.57 5.93
CA TRP A 268 -19.05 14.17 6.37
C TRP A 268 -18.42 14.02 7.75
N GLY A 269 -17.49 14.89 8.12
CA GLY A 269 -16.86 14.91 9.45
C GLY A 269 -15.80 13.80 9.62
N LEU A 270 -15.61 13.38 10.87
CA LEU A 270 -14.68 12.30 11.23
C LEU A 270 -15.10 10.99 10.55
N GLY A 271 -14.14 10.30 9.94
CA GLY A 271 -14.35 9.15 9.05
C GLY A 271 -14.07 9.48 7.57
N SER A 272 -13.93 10.77 7.23
CA SER A 272 -13.59 11.20 5.88
C SER A 272 -12.19 10.73 5.43
N ALA A 273 -11.21 10.68 6.34
CA ALA A 273 -9.87 10.25 5.99
C ALA A 273 -9.83 8.73 5.70
N ARG A 274 -10.50 7.91 6.52
CA ARG A 274 -10.67 6.47 6.24
C ARG A 274 -11.38 6.22 4.93
N LEU A 275 -12.49 6.92 4.65
CA LEU A 275 -13.18 6.79 3.36
C LEU A 275 -12.28 7.13 2.17
N ALA A 276 -11.45 8.16 2.30
CA ALA A 276 -10.49 8.53 1.26
C ALA A 276 -9.45 7.42 1.02
N MET A 277 -9.00 6.73 2.08
CA MET A 277 -8.12 5.56 1.98
C MET A 277 -8.82 4.36 1.33
N LEU A 278 -10.05 4.02 1.75
CA LEU A 278 -10.83 2.93 1.16
C LEU A 278 -11.14 3.14 -0.33
N ALA A 279 -11.07 4.37 -0.82
CA ALA A 279 -11.23 4.68 -2.24
C ALA A 279 -9.97 4.40 -3.08
N MET A 280 -8.84 4.06 -2.44
CA MET A 280 -7.61 3.65 -3.11
C MET A 280 -7.73 2.19 -3.59
N GLN A 281 -7.29 1.93 -4.82
CA GLN A 281 -7.42 0.66 -5.55
C GLN A 281 -6.68 -0.54 -4.91
N SER A 282 -6.07 -0.38 -3.74
CA SER A 282 -5.28 -1.42 -3.06
C SER A 282 -5.41 -1.39 -1.53
N ASP A 283 -6.44 -0.71 -0.99
CA ASP A 283 -6.57 -0.52 0.45
C ASP A 283 -6.43 -1.82 1.26
N PRO A 284 -5.55 -1.87 2.30
CA PRO A 284 -5.25 -3.10 3.04
C PRO A 284 -6.45 -3.65 3.80
N GLU A 285 -7.37 -2.80 4.27
CA GLU A 285 -8.57 -3.23 5.01
C GLU A 285 -9.53 -3.98 4.08
N ILE A 286 -9.74 -3.47 2.87
CA ILE A 286 -10.56 -4.15 1.84
C ILE A 286 -9.90 -5.47 1.46
N GLN A 287 -8.58 -5.49 1.25
CA GLN A 287 -7.85 -6.72 0.94
C GLN A 287 -7.95 -7.75 2.06
N ALA A 288 -7.82 -7.34 3.32
CA ALA A 288 -8.00 -8.21 4.47
C ALA A 288 -9.43 -8.78 4.55
N ARG A 289 -10.45 -7.95 4.27
CA ARG A 289 -11.85 -8.39 4.27
C ARG A 289 -12.15 -9.34 3.11
N MET A 290 -11.59 -9.10 1.92
CA MET A 290 -11.67 -10.03 0.77
C MET A 290 -11.07 -11.40 1.11
N ARG A 291 -9.91 -11.45 1.79
CA ARG A 291 -9.28 -12.71 2.24
C ARG A 291 -10.17 -13.47 3.22
N ARG A 292 -10.80 -12.74 4.15
CA ARG A 292 -11.72 -13.32 5.15
C ARG A 292 -12.95 -13.93 4.48
N ILE A 293 -13.55 -13.22 3.52
CA ILE A 293 -14.75 -13.67 2.78
C ILE A 293 -14.43 -14.83 1.82
N ALA A 294 -13.29 -14.78 1.12
CA ALA A 294 -12.91 -15.78 0.13
C ALA A 294 -12.40 -17.11 0.72
N GLY A 295 -12.28 -17.22 2.05
CA GLY A 295 -11.86 -18.45 2.73
C GLY A 295 -10.41 -18.82 2.43
N SER A 296 -9.47 -18.13 3.10
CA SER A 296 -8.05 -18.51 3.23
C SER A 296 -7.28 -18.66 1.91
N ARG A 297 -6.94 -17.53 1.29
CA ARG A 297 -5.81 -17.38 0.36
C ARG A 297 -4.81 -16.37 0.93
N PRO A 298 -3.49 -16.57 0.74
CA PRO A 298 -2.49 -15.65 1.27
C PRO A 298 -2.66 -14.26 0.66
N ALA A 299 -2.31 -13.27 1.48
CA ALA A 299 -2.44 -11.85 1.20
C ALA A 299 -1.83 -11.41 -0.14
N PRO A 300 -2.54 -10.64 -1.01
CA PRO A 300 -1.84 -9.82 -1.99
C PRO A 300 -1.02 -8.75 -1.26
N LYS A 301 0.21 -8.56 -1.74
CA LYS A 301 1.22 -7.72 -1.09
C LYS A 301 0.87 -6.23 -1.14
N PRO A 302 1.40 -5.45 -0.18
CA PRO A 302 1.24 -4.00 -0.17
C PRO A 302 1.76 -3.36 -1.47
N SER A 303 0.95 -2.46 -2.02
CA SER A 303 1.29 -1.60 -3.16
C SER A 303 2.58 -0.82 -2.89
N LEU A 304 3.26 -0.34 -3.94
CA LEU A 304 4.44 0.54 -3.80
C LEU A 304 4.16 1.73 -2.87
N PHE A 305 2.93 2.22 -2.91
CA PHE A 305 2.44 3.27 -2.03
C PHE A 305 2.51 2.82 -0.58
N GLU A 306 1.88 1.70 -0.21
CA GLU A 306 1.92 1.15 1.15
C GLU A 306 3.35 0.84 1.62
N ARG A 307 4.21 0.29 0.75
CA ARG A 307 5.62 0.02 1.08
C ARG A 307 6.46 1.26 1.35
N LEU A 308 6.13 2.40 0.74
CA LEU A 308 6.83 3.68 1.01
C LEU A 308 6.40 4.29 2.35
N PHE A 309 5.28 3.84 2.91
CA PHE A 309 4.69 4.40 4.13
C PHE A 309 4.60 3.40 5.30
N SER A 310 4.98 2.13 5.10
CA SER A 310 5.00 1.08 6.13
C SER A 310 6.40 0.78 6.69
N ARG A 311 7.47 1.42 6.20
CA ARG A 311 8.84 1.19 6.69
C ARG A 311 9.04 1.81 8.08
N ARG A 312 9.09 0.95 9.10
CA ARG A 312 10.12 1.00 10.14
C ARG A 312 10.93 -0.27 10.04
#